data_AF-A0A957CU11-F1
#
_entry.id   AF-A0A957CU11-F1
#
_cell.length_a   1.000
_cell.length_b   1.000
_cell.length_c   1.000
_cell.angle_alpha   90.00
_cell.angle_beta   90.00
_cell.angle_gamma   90.00
#
_symmetry.space_group_name_H-M   'P 1'
#
loop_
_entity.id
_entity.type
_entity.pdbx_description
1 polymer ?
#
loop_
_entity_poly.entity_id
_entity_poly.type
_entity_poly.pdbx_seq_one_letter_code
_entity_poly.pdbx_strand_id
1 'polypeptide(L)'
;PGVMGVGKYYLVSPKFISADGGFKRIVWISKVIKETMADELQHVAEREGIPDLIDRIADGDKVSTVEQLQDWVQEMQHPVLEMGSMVREPADLPQRDDEVMAQATAVVEEAMAKELTTEVAAEKEEVVIEEKQAIEEVAASAVQPESTKPETAKPVMSKPVEPEATTEIIERTEKKVVAAPPQPPLATHHLPLSQAELLQQAQEAALRQAQALQQAAADAVRQAELLGKVREMAATPTSPTEAVDALRNALQAALGALGGTPLSASAAPAVKEKPLPPTPEPPQIVKEVPVAKVPEPTTKAEPPQVSENGKQLADHRPPVTDRRLPITDKPWLTADTKTPLAKEKWSGKVREITLGATKEQGGTRTKTVTIGGETAMPFMDFEGVMPHAPVIAVEIKDTKPEDWSPLLLETWGDAAADPARWAVAAEQAGADLIQLTLGLESSIDTAVSTVKSVLQATGLPLIVAGPGQAEKDNELLVPIADVCKGERLALGICEDKNYRTIVAGAMANDHLVIARTAMDVNLAKQLNILISDMGLPLDRVIMDPTTGALGYGFEYGYSVMERLRLAALQGDGMTQLPMMVTPGEECWKTKESKVGDGLPTAWGDWRERAITWETVTAVMLIESGANIVTL
;
A
#
# COMPACT_ATOMS: atom_id res chain seq x y z
N PRO A 1 8.80 -20.61 -2.71
CA PRO A 1 7.46 -20.33 -3.26
C PRO A 1 6.98 -18.97 -2.76
N GLY A 2 6.89 -17.97 -3.64
CA GLY A 2 6.43 -16.63 -3.26
C GLY A 2 4.93 -16.60 -2.98
N VAL A 3 4.49 -15.71 -2.10
CA VAL A 3 3.07 -15.41 -1.89
C VAL A 3 2.63 -14.46 -3.00
N MET A 4 1.60 -14.84 -3.76
CA MET A 4 1.01 -14.01 -4.82
C MET A 4 -0.44 -13.72 -4.43
N GLY A 5 -0.77 -12.44 -4.22
CA GLY A 5 -2.15 -12.01 -4.06
C GLY A 5 -2.82 -11.93 -5.43
N VAL A 6 -3.98 -12.58 -5.60
CA VAL A 6 -4.78 -12.49 -6.83
C VAL A 6 -6.23 -12.16 -6.50
N GLY A 7 -6.83 -11.28 -7.30
CA GLY A 7 -8.24 -10.96 -7.17
C GLY A 7 -9.11 -12.22 -7.21
N LYS A 8 -10.11 -12.33 -6.32
CA LYS A 8 -11.01 -13.51 -6.29
C LYS A 8 -11.69 -13.81 -7.63
N TYR A 9 -12.06 -12.77 -8.39
CA TYR A 9 -12.63 -12.91 -9.73
C TYR A 9 -11.58 -13.15 -10.82
N TYR A 10 -10.30 -12.89 -10.55
CA TYR A 10 -9.25 -13.28 -11.47
C TYR A 10 -9.09 -14.81 -11.50
N LEU A 11 -9.35 -15.52 -10.39
CA LEU A 11 -9.34 -16.99 -10.34
C LEU A 11 -10.26 -17.63 -11.39
N VAL A 12 -11.39 -17.00 -11.71
CA VAL A 12 -12.35 -17.53 -12.68
C VAL A 12 -12.03 -17.14 -14.13
N SER A 13 -11.04 -16.27 -14.34
CA SER A 13 -10.62 -15.81 -15.66
C SER A 13 -9.98 -16.95 -16.47
N PRO A 14 -10.23 -17.03 -17.79
CA PRO A 14 -9.48 -17.92 -18.68
C PRO A 14 -7.97 -17.63 -18.72
N LYS A 15 -7.55 -16.44 -18.28
CA LYS A 15 -6.15 -16.02 -18.26
C LYS A 15 -5.41 -16.43 -16.98
N PHE A 16 -6.13 -16.79 -15.93
CA PHE A 16 -5.55 -17.16 -14.63
C PHE A 16 -4.46 -18.21 -14.82
N ILE A 17 -3.19 -17.84 -14.60
CA ILE A 17 -1.99 -18.70 -14.75
C ILE A 17 -2.05 -19.69 -15.93
N SER A 18 -2.60 -19.26 -17.07
CA SER A 18 -2.95 -20.14 -18.19
C SER A 18 -1.76 -20.91 -18.75
N ALA A 19 -0.56 -20.31 -18.73
CA ALA A 19 0.68 -20.95 -19.14
C ALA A 19 1.09 -22.12 -18.23
N ASP A 20 0.74 -22.07 -16.95
CA ASP A 20 1.04 -23.11 -15.96
C ASP A 20 -0.14 -24.09 -15.80
N GLY A 21 -1.16 -24.02 -16.66
CA GLY A 21 -2.30 -24.94 -16.69
C GLY A 21 -3.53 -24.47 -15.92
N GLY A 22 -3.54 -23.20 -15.51
CA GLY A 22 -4.76 -22.51 -15.13
C GLY A 22 -5.39 -22.96 -13.83
N PHE A 23 -6.72 -22.89 -13.79
CA PHE A 23 -7.51 -23.23 -12.60
C PHE A 23 -7.29 -24.68 -12.11
N LYS A 24 -6.89 -25.60 -13.00
CA LYS A 24 -6.56 -27.00 -12.68
C LYS A 24 -5.35 -27.16 -11.74
N ARG A 25 -4.56 -26.09 -11.51
CA ARG A 25 -3.45 -26.07 -10.55
C ARG A 25 -3.89 -25.81 -9.11
N ILE A 26 -5.10 -25.32 -8.88
CA ILE A 26 -5.57 -25.04 -7.52
C ILE A 26 -5.83 -26.37 -6.82
N VAL A 27 -5.11 -26.64 -5.73
CA VAL A 27 -5.28 -27.87 -4.93
C VAL A 27 -5.96 -27.61 -3.58
N TRP A 28 -5.94 -26.35 -3.13
CA TRP A 28 -6.54 -25.93 -1.86
C TRP A 28 -7.12 -24.52 -2.01
N ILE A 29 -8.29 -24.28 -1.42
CA ILE A 29 -8.91 -22.96 -1.35
C ILE A 29 -9.72 -22.83 -0.05
N SER A 30 -9.88 -21.61 0.47
CA SER A 30 -10.67 -21.43 1.69
C SER A 30 -12.14 -21.80 1.46
N LYS A 31 -12.75 -22.37 2.50
CA LYS A 31 -14.17 -22.73 2.51
C LYS A 31 -15.07 -21.55 2.15
N VAL A 32 -14.76 -20.37 2.70
CA VAL A 32 -15.49 -19.13 2.43
C VAL A 32 -15.52 -18.82 0.93
N ILE A 33 -14.41 -19.00 0.20
CA ILE A 33 -14.40 -18.73 -1.24
C ILE A 33 -15.18 -19.79 -2.00
N LYS A 34 -15.04 -21.07 -1.64
CA LYS A 34 -15.83 -22.17 -2.22
C LYS A 34 -17.34 -21.95 -2.09
N GLU A 35 -17.79 -21.49 -0.92
CA GLU A 35 -19.20 -21.25 -0.66
C GLU A 35 -19.70 -19.97 -1.33
N THR A 36 -18.94 -18.88 -1.23
CA THR A 36 -19.37 -17.56 -1.75
C THR A 36 -19.25 -17.43 -3.26
N MET A 37 -18.47 -18.28 -3.92
CA MET A 37 -18.27 -18.28 -5.38
C MET A 37 -18.59 -19.64 -6.02
N ALA A 38 -19.46 -20.44 -5.39
CA ALA A 38 -19.75 -21.81 -5.83
C ALA A 38 -20.17 -21.87 -7.31
N ASP A 39 -21.07 -20.96 -7.73
CA ASP A 39 -21.58 -20.92 -9.10
C ASP A 39 -20.49 -20.55 -10.11
N GLU A 40 -19.67 -19.54 -9.80
CA GLU A 40 -18.60 -19.10 -10.68
C GLU A 40 -17.49 -20.15 -10.80
N LEU A 41 -17.13 -20.80 -9.69
CA LEU A 41 -16.13 -21.87 -9.67
C LEU A 41 -16.64 -23.11 -10.40
N GLN A 42 -17.93 -23.45 -10.26
CA GLN A 42 -18.56 -24.55 -10.99
C GLN A 42 -18.54 -24.30 -12.50
N HIS A 43 -18.84 -23.06 -12.93
CA HIS A 43 -18.75 -22.67 -14.34
C HIS A 43 -17.33 -22.85 -14.89
N VAL A 44 -16.31 -22.55 -14.08
CA VAL A 44 -14.90 -22.77 -14.45
C VAL A 44 -14.58 -24.26 -14.54
N ALA A 45 -15.03 -25.07 -13.58
CA ALA A 45 -14.85 -26.52 -13.59
C ALA A 45 -15.44 -27.17 -14.87
N GLU A 46 -16.64 -26.74 -15.26
CA GLU A 46 -17.28 -27.13 -16.52
C GLU A 46 -16.48 -26.68 -17.74
N ARG A 47 -16.01 -25.43 -17.76
CA ARG A 47 -15.16 -24.89 -18.84
C ARG A 47 -13.87 -25.68 -19.02
N GLU A 48 -13.23 -26.06 -17.92
CA GLU A 48 -11.99 -26.84 -17.94
C GLU A 48 -12.21 -28.33 -18.29
N GLY A 49 -13.46 -28.75 -18.44
CA GLY A 49 -13.84 -30.12 -18.80
C GLY A 49 -13.77 -31.10 -17.63
N ILE A 50 -13.74 -30.62 -16.38
CA ILE A 50 -13.68 -31.42 -15.16
C ILE A 50 -14.79 -30.92 -14.21
N PRO A 51 -16.06 -31.32 -14.42
CA PRO A 51 -17.20 -30.76 -13.67
C PRO A 51 -17.15 -31.01 -12.16
N ASP A 52 -16.43 -32.04 -11.71
CA ASP A 52 -16.23 -32.40 -10.31
C ASP A 52 -14.92 -31.82 -9.72
N LEU A 53 -14.24 -30.93 -10.43
CA LEU A 53 -12.96 -30.36 -9.99
C LEU A 53 -13.06 -29.68 -8.63
N ILE A 54 -14.16 -28.98 -8.35
CA ILE A 54 -14.34 -28.24 -7.08
C ILE A 54 -14.38 -29.19 -5.88
N ASP A 55 -14.93 -30.39 -6.06
CA ASP A 55 -14.98 -31.41 -5.01
C ASP A 55 -13.60 -32.02 -4.73
N ARG A 56 -12.75 -32.10 -5.76
CA ARG A 56 -11.37 -32.60 -5.68
C ARG A 56 -10.40 -31.59 -5.05
N ILE A 57 -10.74 -30.30 -5.04
CA ILE A 57 -9.96 -29.26 -4.37
C ILE A 57 -10.18 -29.38 -2.85
N ALA A 58 -9.12 -29.29 -2.04
CA ALA A 58 -9.21 -29.30 -0.57
C ALA A 58 -9.66 -27.93 0.00
N ASP A 59 -10.08 -27.90 1.25
CA ASP A 59 -10.37 -26.68 2.02
C ASP A 59 -9.99 -26.88 3.49
N GLY A 60 -10.16 -25.83 4.29
CA GLY A 60 -9.78 -25.83 5.71
C GLY A 60 -10.55 -26.79 6.61
N ASP A 61 -11.69 -27.34 6.16
CA ASP A 61 -12.42 -28.37 6.92
C ASP A 61 -11.84 -29.77 6.68
N LYS A 62 -11.32 -29.99 5.47
CA LYS A 62 -10.82 -31.30 5.01
C LYS A 62 -9.33 -31.48 5.29
N VAL A 63 -8.54 -30.42 5.19
CA VAL A 63 -7.08 -30.47 5.19
C VAL A 63 -6.53 -29.26 5.95
N SER A 64 -5.68 -29.51 6.95
CA SER A 64 -5.03 -28.47 7.75
C SER A 64 -3.50 -28.48 7.69
N THR A 65 -2.88 -29.52 7.09
CA THR A 65 -1.43 -29.59 6.88
C THR A 65 -1.06 -29.90 5.43
N VAL A 66 0.20 -29.66 5.06
CA VAL A 66 0.70 -29.89 3.70
C VAL A 66 0.74 -31.38 3.36
N GLU A 67 1.06 -32.24 4.32
CA GLU A 67 1.09 -33.69 4.16
C GLU A 67 -0.31 -34.23 3.88
N GLN A 68 -1.30 -33.78 4.65
CA GLN A 68 -2.71 -34.11 4.41
C GLN A 68 -3.20 -33.62 3.04
N LEU A 69 -2.68 -32.49 2.56
CA LEU A 69 -3.00 -31.98 1.24
C LEU A 69 -2.46 -32.90 0.14
N GLN A 70 -1.25 -33.42 0.30
CA GLN A 70 -0.67 -34.36 -0.66
C GLN A 70 -1.48 -35.66 -0.73
N ASP A 71 -1.87 -36.20 0.44
CA ASP A 71 -2.71 -37.40 0.52
C ASP A 71 -4.08 -37.16 -0.12
N TRP A 72 -4.72 -36.03 0.17
CA TRP A 72 -6.01 -35.63 -0.43
C TRP A 72 -5.93 -35.53 -1.95
N VAL A 73 -4.88 -34.87 -2.47
CA VAL A 73 -4.64 -34.70 -3.91
C VAL A 73 -4.52 -36.06 -4.61
N GLN A 74 -3.87 -37.04 -3.97
CA GLN A 74 -3.75 -38.42 -4.46
C GLN A 74 -5.09 -39.17 -4.40
N GLU A 75 -5.78 -39.11 -3.25
CA GLU A 75 -7.05 -39.79 -3.03
C GLU A 75 -8.13 -39.33 -4.03
N MET A 76 -8.23 -38.01 -4.22
CA MET A 76 -9.23 -37.40 -5.10
C MET A 76 -8.81 -37.40 -6.58
N GLN A 77 -7.66 -37.99 -6.92
CA GLN A 77 -7.11 -38.03 -8.27
C GLN A 77 -7.14 -36.64 -8.93
N HIS A 78 -6.58 -35.66 -8.24
CA HIS A 78 -6.61 -34.28 -8.68
C HIS A 78 -5.79 -34.11 -9.98
N PRO A 79 -6.25 -33.31 -10.97
CA PRO A 79 -5.57 -33.16 -12.27
C PRO A 79 -4.11 -32.70 -12.17
N VAL A 80 -3.74 -32.02 -11.08
CA VAL A 80 -2.35 -31.60 -10.80
C VAL A 80 -1.34 -32.75 -10.83
N LEU A 81 -1.76 -33.99 -10.54
CA LEU A 81 -0.89 -35.17 -10.55
C LEU A 81 -0.38 -35.52 -11.96
N GLU A 82 -1.17 -35.18 -12.99
CA GLU A 82 -0.82 -35.37 -14.39
C GLU A 82 -0.05 -34.16 -14.94
N MET A 83 0.05 -33.08 -14.16
CA MET A 83 0.72 -31.85 -14.55
C MET A 83 2.17 -31.89 -14.06
N GLY A 84 3.13 -31.59 -14.94
CA GLY A 84 4.55 -31.55 -14.60
C GLY A 84 4.85 -30.63 -13.41
N SER A 85 5.94 -30.95 -12.68
CA SER A 85 6.44 -30.14 -11.57
C SER A 85 6.77 -28.72 -12.03
N MET A 86 6.43 -27.72 -11.22
CA MET A 86 6.82 -26.32 -11.46
C MET A 86 8.25 -26.01 -10.98
N VAL A 87 8.96 -27.02 -10.46
CA VAL A 87 10.34 -26.90 -9.98
C VAL A 87 11.29 -27.03 -11.16
N ARG A 88 12.25 -26.10 -11.24
CA ARG A 88 13.42 -26.20 -12.14
C ARG A 88 14.12 -27.53 -11.88
N GLU A 89 14.26 -28.38 -12.90
CA GLU A 89 15.16 -29.54 -12.78
C GLU A 89 16.58 -29.03 -12.50
N PRO A 90 17.22 -29.45 -11.40
CA PRO A 90 18.61 -29.10 -11.15
C PRO A 90 19.46 -29.81 -12.21
N ALA A 91 20.31 -29.06 -12.90
CA ALA A 91 21.43 -29.67 -13.61
C ALA A 91 22.26 -30.49 -12.61
N ASP A 92 22.70 -31.68 -13.02
CA ASP A 92 23.44 -32.67 -12.24
C ASP A 92 24.43 -32.05 -11.23
N LEU A 93 24.05 -32.04 -9.96
CA LEU A 93 24.93 -31.82 -8.82
C LEU A 93 25.02 -33.13 -8.01
N PRO A 94 26.18 -33.43 -7.41
CA PRO A 94 26.47 -34.75 -6.85
C PRO A 94 25.51 -35.14 -5.71
N GLN A 95 25.25 -36.45 -5.61
CA GLN A 95 24.23 -37.05 -4.75
C GLN A 95 24.33 -36.65 -3.28
N ARG A 96 23.13 -36.48 -2.70
CA ARG A 96 22.78 -36.09 -1.33
C ARG A 96 23.35 -37.06 -0.29
N ASP A 97 24.23 -36.58 0.59
CA ASP A 97 24.66 -37.29 1.79
C ASP A 97 23.60 -37.12 2.90
N ASP A 98 22.83 -38.17 3.15
CA ASP A 98 21.73 -38.18 4.13
C ASP A 98 22.21 -37.90 5.57
N GLU A 99 23.49 -38.15 5.85
CA GLU A 99 24.12 -37.90 7.16
C GLU A 99 24.31 -36.40 7.43
N VAL A 100 24.61 -35.61 6.38
CA VAL A 100 24.77 -34.14 6.48
C VAL A 100 23.41 -33.46 6.69
N MET A 101 22.35 -33.98 6.05
CA MET A 101 20.99 -33.48 6.26
C MET A 101 20.47 -33.81 7.66
N ALA A 102 20.76 -35.00 8.18
CA ALA A 102 20.39 -35.35 9.55
C ALA A 102 21.09 -34.45 10.59
N GLN A 103 22.37 -34.11 10.36
CA GLN A 103 23.08 -33.15 11.22
C GLN A 103 22.52 -31.73 11.10
N ALA A 104 22.18 -31.28 9.90
CA ALA A 104 21.58 -29.96 9.70
C ALA A 104 20.20 -29.86 10.36
N THR A 105 19.36 -30.88 10.26
CA THR A 105 18.05 -30.93 10.92
C THR A 105 18.19 -30.94 12.44
N ALA A 106 19.14 -31.70 12.99
CA ALA A 106 19.40 -31.71 14.43
C ALA A 106 19.89 -30.34 14.95
N VAL A 107 20.72 -29.63 14.17
CA VAL A 107 21.18 -28.27 14.52
C VAL A 107 20.02 -27.27 14.49
N VAL A 108 19.10 -27.40 13.54
CA VAL A 108 17.90 -26.55 13.44
C VAL A 108 16.93 -26.84 14.59
N GLU A 109 16.68 -28.11 14.92
CA GLU A 109 15.82 -28.47 16.06
C GLU A 109 16.42 -27.99 17.40
N GLU A 110 17.74 -28.08 17.57
CA GLU A 110 18.43 -27.56 18.75
C GLU A 110 18.38 -26.01 18.82
N ALA A 111 18.46 -25.32 17.68
CA ALA A 111 18.33 -23.87 17.60
C ALA A 111 16.89 -23.41 17.94
N MET A 112 15.87 -24.07 17.38
CA MET A 112 14.46 -23.77 17.67
C MET A 112 14.11 -24.06 19.14
N ALA A 113 14.67 -25.13 19.72
CA ALA A 113 14.47 -25.43 21.13
C ALA A 113 15.12 -24.38 22.05
N LYS A 114 16.28 -23.83 21.66
CA LYS A 114 16.93 -22.73 22.40
C LYS A 114 16.11 -21.45 22.33
N GLU A 115 15.60 -21.08 21.15
CA GLU A 115 14.73 -19.90 20.95
C GLU A 115 13.47 -19.96 21.81
N LEU A 116 12.79 -21.11 21.83
CA LEU A 116 11.58 -21.30 22.64
C LEU A 116 11.87 -21.18 24.16
N THR A 117 13.03 -21.65 24.61
CA THR A 117 13.44 -21.51 26.02
C THR A 117 13.83 -20.09 26.40
N THR A 118 14.39 -19.31 25.47
CA THR A 118 14.72 -17.90 25.69
C THR A 118 13.47 -17.01 25.69
N GLU A 119 12.48 -17.26 24.84
CA GLU A 119 11.20 -16.54 24.86
C GLU A 119 10.43 -16.79 26.15
N VAL A 120 10.35 -18.05 26.60
CA VAL A 120 9.67 -18.39 27.87
C VAL A 120 10.42 -17.85 29.10
N ALA A 121 11.73 -17.66 29.01
CA ALA A 121 12.51 -17.01 30.07
C ALA A 121 12.29 -15.49 30.07
N ALA A 122 12.24 -14.86 28.89
CA ALA A 122 11.97 -13.43 28.72
C ALA A 122 10.55 -13.05 29.18
N GLU A 123 9.53 -13.82 28.81
CA GLU A 123 8.15 -13.61 29.30
C GLU A 123 8.06 -13.72 30.83
N LYS A 124 8.78 -14.68 31.44
CA LYS A 124 8.79 -14.82 32.91
C LYS A 124 9.52 -13.67 33.59
N GLU A 125 10.55 -13.13 32.97
CA GLU A 125 11.29 -11.99 33.51
C GLU A 125 10.47 -10.69 33.38
N GLU A 126 9.74 -10.52 32.27
CA GLU A 126 8.84 -9.39 32.01
C GLU A 126 7.65 -9.37 32.97
N VAL A 127 7.02 -10.53 33.24
CA VAL A 127 5.95 -10.65 34.25
C VAL A 127 6.46 -10.33 35.67
N VAL A 128 7.69 -10.72 36.01
CA VAL A 128 8.30 -10.40 37.32
C VAL A 128 8.67 -8.92 37.45
N ILE A 129 8.99 -8.25 36.33
CA ILE A 129 9.26 -6.80 36.29
C ILE A 129 7.94 -6.01 36.42
N GLU A 130 6.87 -6.41 35.72
CA GLU A 130 5.53 -5.81 35.87
C GLU A 130 5.00 -5.99 37.30
N GLU A 131 5.17 -7.16 37.92
CA GLU A 131 4.70 -7.41 39.28
C GLU A 131 5.48 -6.58 40.31
N LYS A 132 6.79 -6.36 40.11
CA LYS A 132 7.61 -5.47 40.96
C LYS A 132 7.28 -3.99 40.77
N GLN A 133 7.01 -3.54 39.55
CA GLN A 133 6.61 -2.17 39.26
C GLN A 133 5.23 -1.86 39.83
N ALA A 134 4.29 -2.81 39.78
CA ALA A 134 2.98 -2.68 40.42
C ALA A 134 3.08 -2.60 41.95
N ILE A 135 4.02 -3.32 42.58
CA ILE A 135 4.24 -3.26 44.03
C ILE A 135 4.93 -1.94 44.45
N GLU A 136 5.85 -1.41 43.66
CA GLU A 136 6.49 -0.11 43.92
C GLU A 136 5.51 1.07 43.72
N GLU A 137 4.60 1.00 42.76
CA GLU A 137 3.61 2.04 42.51
C GLU A 137 2.53 2.09 43.61
N VAL A 138 2.17 0.94 44.18
CA VAL A 138 1.27 0.85 45.35
C VAL A 138 1.99 1.29 46.64
N ALA A 139 3.30 1.06 46.77
CA ALA A 139 4.09 1.53 47.91
C ALA A 139 4.36 3.04 47.87
N ALA A 140 4.50 3.64 46.68
CA ALA A 140 4.70 5.09 46.50
C ALA A 140 3.45 5.93 46.81
N SER A 141 2.25 5.33 46.79
CA SER A 141 0.98 6.01 47.12
C SER A 141 0.60 5.96 48.61
N ALA A 142 1.42 5.37 49.49
CA ALA A 142 1.14 5.26 50.92
C ALA A 142 2.20 5.96 51.77
N VAL A 143 2.21 7.30 51.78
CA VAL A 143 2.93 8.10 52.78
C VAL A 143 1.91 8.90 53.61
N GLN A 144 1.70 8.47 54.86
CA GLN A 144 1.16 9.32 55.92
C GLN A 144 2.30 10.03 56.68
N PRO A 145 2.09 11.25 57.19
CA PRO A 145 3.06 11.95 58.04
C PRO A 145 3.01 11.43 59.48
N GLU A 146 4.17 11.14 60.07
CA GLU A 146 4.29 10.63 61.43
C GLU A 146 4.37 11.75 62.48
N SER A 147 3.35 11.76 63.34
CA SER A 147 3.28 12.04 64.79
C SER A 147 3.95 13.27 65.44
N THR A 148 3.12 14.02 66.17
CA THR A 148 3.37 14.31 67.60
C THR A 148 2.08 14.12 68.42
N LYS A 149 2.26 13.53 69.60
CA LYS A 149 1.29 12.90 70.52
C LYS A 149 0.37 13.87 71.31
N PRO A 150 -0.63 13.34 72.05
CA PRO A 150 -1.86 14.03 72.44
C PRO A 150 -1.83 14.59 73.88
N GLU A 151 -2.79 15.45 74.24
CA GLU A 151 -3.31 15.45 75.61
C GLU A 151 -4.82 15.80 75.69
N THR A 152 -5.54 14.81 76.23
CA THR A 152 -6.76 14.81 77.05
C THR A 152 -7.97 15.71 76.69
N ALA A 153 -9.05 15.00 76.33
CA ALA A 153 -10.43 15.43 76.48
C ALA A 153 -10.82 15.57 77.97
N LYS A 154 -11.69 16.55 78.30
CA LYS A 154 -13.10 16.32 78.73
C LYS A 154 -13.76 17.61 79.28
N PRO A 155 -15.11 17.64 79.37
CA PRO A 155 -15.96 18.77 78.96
C PRO A 155 -16.73 19.39 80.15
N VAL A 156 -17.70 20.28 79.86
CA VAL A 156 -19.11 20.25 80.34
C VAL A 156 -19.75 21.65 80.19
N MET A 157 -21.06 21.62 79.90
CA MET A 157 -22.07 22.69 79.81
C MET A 157 -22.02 23.69 80.99
N SER A 158 -22.50 24.94 80.96
CA SER A 158 -23.80 25.49 80.48
C SER A 158 -23.85 27.04 80.70
N LYS A 159 -24.36 27.82 79.71
CA LYS A 159 -25.17 29.10 79.70
C LYS A 159 -24.95 30.23 80.78
N PRO A 160 -25.55 31.45 80.65
CA PRO A 160 -25.38 32.53 79.64
C PRO A 160 -25.31 33.96 80.29
N VAL A 161 -24.55 34.94 79.80
CA VAL A 161 -24.71 36.36 80.21
C VAL A 161 -24.27 37.33 79.09
N GLU A 162 -25.22 38.11 78.56
CA GLU A 162 -25.07 39.40 77.84
C GLU A 162 -24.80 40.53 78.88
N PRO A 163 -24.32 41.77 78.55
CA PRO A 163 -24.82 42.55 77.41
C PRO A 163 -23.85 43.60 76.78
N GLU A 164 -24.39 44.33 75.78
CA GLU A 164 -24.08 45.74 75.42
C GLU A 164 -22.72 46.05 74.74
N ALA A 165 -22.57 46.98 73.80
CA ALA A 165 -23.43 48.03 73.25
C ALA A 165 -22.70 48.73 72.06
N THR A 166 -23.46 49.06 70.99
CA THR A 166 -23.46 50.29 70.14
C THR A 166 -22.14 50.81 69.49
N THR A 167 -22.07 51.47 68.32
CA THR A 167 -22.95 52.42 67.58
C THR A 167 -22.34 52.62 66.17
N GLU A 168 -23.11 52.56 65.08
CA GLU A 168 -23.56 53.67 64.17
C GLU A 168 -22.75 53.86 62.86
N ILE A 169 -23.36 53.61 61.69
CA ILE A 169 -24.03 54.52 60.70
C ILE A 169 -23.03 55.24 59.74
N ILE A 170 -23.28 55.17 58.42
CA ILE A 170 -23.44 56.32 57.49
C ILE A 170 -23.82 55.84 56.06
N GLU A 171 -25.04 56.24 55.69
CA GLU A 171 -25.60 56.79 54.44
C GLU A 171 -25.44 56.17 53.04
N ARG A 172 -26.62 56.07 52.40
CA ARG A 172 -26.88 56.03 50.96
C ARG A 172 -26.70 57.41 50.33
N THR A 173 -26.24 57.44 49.08
CA THR A 173 -26.61 58.51 48.11
C THR A 173 -26.80 57.90 46.73
N GLU A 174 -27.99 58.07 46.16
CA GLU A 174 -28.32 57.71 44.78
C GLU A 174 -27.80 58.78 43.81
N LYS A 175 -27.19 58.36 42.69
CA LYS A 175 -27.15 59.15 41.45
C LYS A 175 -27.31 58.25 40.22
N LYS A 176 -28.20 58.71 39.35
CA LYS A 176 -28.76 58.12 38.14
C LYS A 176 -27.84 58.37 36.93
N VAL A 177 -27.41 57.34 36.19
CA VAL A 177 -26.80 57.49 34.86
C VAL A 177 -27.22 56.34 33.92
N VAL A 178 -27.95 56.75 32.88
CA VAL A 178 -28.01 56.31 31.46
C VAL A 178 -27.61 54.87 31.09
N ALA A 179 -28.55 54.18 30.43
CA ALA A 179 -28.44 52.85 29.86
C ALA A 179 -27.52 52.76 28.63
N ALA A 180 -26.71 51.70 28.57
CA ALA A 180 -25.92 51.24 27.43
C ALA A 180 -26.40 49.83 27.00
N PRO A 181 -26.27 49.43 25.73
CA PRO A 181 -26.92 48.24 25.15
C PRO A 181 -26.31 46.91 25.64
N PRO A 182 -27.02 45.77 25.51
CA PRO A 182 -26.66 44.53 26.19
C PRO A 182 -25.38 43.93 25.61
N GLN A 183 -24.43 43.59 26.49
CA GLN A 183 -23.31 42.72 26.15
C GLN A 183 -23.78 41.26 26.04
N PRO A 184 -23.22 40.46 25.12
CA PRO A 184 -23.51 39.04 25.04
C PRO A 184 -23.06 38.30 26.31
N PRO A 185 -23.71 37.19 26.69
CA PRO A 185 -23.37 36.49 27.93
C PRO A 185 -21.93 35.99 27.88
N LEU A 186 -21.18 36.29 28.94
CA LEU A 186 -19.89 35.68 29.25
C LEU A 186 -20.02 34.16 29.13
N ALA A 187 -19.26 33.57 28.21
CA ALA A 187 -19.11 32.14 28.11
C ALA A 187 -18.69 31.60 29.48
N THR A 188 -19.52 30.73 30.05
CA THR A 188 -19.16 29.93 31.21
C THR A 188 -17.87 29.18 30.88
N HIS A 189 -16.79 29.49 31.60
CA HIS A 189 -15.61 28.64 31.63
C HIS A 189 -16.06 27.24 32.07
N HIS A 190 -16.14 26.31 31.11
CA HIS A 190 -16.22 24.90 31.43
C HIS A 190 -14.91 24.54 32.14
N LEU A 191 -15.00 24.19 33.41
CA LEU A 191 -13.92 23.52 34.12
C LEU A 191 -13.53 22.27 33.31
N PRO A 192 -12.23 21.95 33.17
CA PRO A 192 -11.81 20.73 32.51
C PRO A 192 -12.44 19.53 33.23
N LEU A 193 -13.08 18.65 32.45
CA LEU A 193 -13.66 17.40 32.93
C LEU A 193 -12.58 16.62 33.70
N SER A 194 -12.95 16.07 34.85
CA SER A 194 -12.05 15.23 35.62
C SER A 194 -11.67 13.98 34.81
N GLN A 195 -10.51 13.40 35.09
CA GLN A 195 -10.01 12.21 34.40
C GLN A 195 -11.02 11.04 34.45
N ALA A 196 -11.80 10.95 35.53
CA ALA A 196 -12.89 9.98 35.68
C ALA A 196 -14.07 10.24 34.72
N GLU A 197 -14.44 11.50 34.52
CA GLU A 197 -15.52 11.89 33.59
C GLU A 197 -15.11 11.70 32.13
N LEU A 198 -13.83 11.91 31.79
CA LEU A 198 -13.28 11.62 30.45
C LEU A 198 -13.27 10.12 30.15
N LEU A 199 -12.88 9.30 31.12
CA LEU A 199 -12.93 7.84 31.01
C LEU A 199 -14.36 7.32 30.86
N GLN A 200 -15.30 7.89 31.62
CA GLN A 200 -16.70 7.52 31.53
C GLN A 200 -17.31 7.92 30.17
N GLN A 201 -16.99 9.10 29.65
CA GLN A 201 -17.42 9.52 28.31
C GLN A 201 -16.81 8.65 27.21
N ALA A 202 -15.55 8.25 27.34
CA ALA A 202 -14.90 7.35 26.39
C ALA A 202 -15.54 5.95 26.39
N GLN A 203 -15.87 5.41 27.58
CA GLN A 203 -16.57 4.13 27.71
C GLN A 203 -17.99 4.19 27.15
N GLU A 204 -18.74 5.27 27.40
CA GLU A 204 -20.09 5.46 26.84
C GLU A 204 -20.08 5.69 25.32
N ALA A 205 -19.04 6.32 24.78
CA ALA A 205 -18.85 6.47 23.34
C ALA A 205 -18.51 5.13 22.66
N ALA A 206 -17.61 4.34 23.27
CA ALA A 206 -17.25 3.00 22.79
C ALA A 206 -18.47 2.05 22.81
N LEU A 207 -19.30 2.12 23.85
CA LEU A 207 -20.53 1.32 23.94
C LEU A 207 -21.55 1.72 22.88
N ARG A 208 -21.73 3.02 22.61
CA ARG A 208 -22.60 3.50 21.52
C ARG A 208 -22.11 3.06 20.15
N GLN A 209 -20.80 3.07 19.93
CA GLN A 209 -20.20 2.62 18.67
C GLN A 209 -20.38 1.10 18.48
N ALA A 210 -20.20 0.32 19.53
CA ALA A 210 -20.44 -1.13 19.51
C ALA A 210 -21.92 -1.46 19.22
N GLN A 211 -22.86 -0.74 19.84
CA GLN A 211 -24.29 -0.91 19.59
C GLN A 211 -24.69 -0.51 18.16
N ALA A 212 -24.10 0.56 17.61
CA ALA A 212 -24.33 0.98 16.23
C ALA A 212 -23.82 -0.04 15.21
N LEU A 213 -22.64 -0.65 15.46
CA LEU A 213 -22.09 -1.72 14.63
C LEU A 213 -22.94 -2.99 14.70
N GLN A 214 -23.44 -3.34 15.88
CA GLN A 214 -24.34 -4.50 16.06
C GLN A 214 -25.67 -4.29 15.33
N GLN A 215 -26.23 -3.07 15.36
CA GLN A 215 -27.44 -2.72 14.63
C GLN A 215 -27.20 -2.75 13.11
N ALA A 216 -26.09 -2.19 12.63
CA ALA A 216 -25.74 -2.22 11.21
C ALA A 216 -25.52 -3.65 10.69
N ALA A 217 -24.91 -4.53 11.50
CA ALA A 217 -24.77 -5.95 11.18
C ALA A 217 -26.13 -6.66 11.11
N ALA A 218 -27.04 -6.40 12.06
CA ALA A 218 -28.39 -6.95 12.04
C ALA A 218 -29.20 -6.49 10.80
N ASP A 219 -29.08 -5.22 10.43
CA ASP A 219 -29.73 -4.65 9.25
C ASP A 219 -29.14 -5.22 7.94
N ALA A 220 -27.82 -5.45 7.89
CA ALA A 220 -27.15 -6.10 6.75
C ALA A 220 -27.60 -7.56 6.58
N VAL A 221 -27.72 -8.32 7.68
CA VAL A 221 -28.27 -9.69 7.65
C VAL A 221 -29.72 -9.68 7.16
N ARG A 222 -30.53 -8.74 7.63
CA ARG A 222 -31.93 -8.59 7.19
C ARG A 222 -32.04 -8.23 5.70
N GLN A 223 -31.14 -7.38 5.19
CA GLN A 223 -31.06 -7.05 3.77
C GLN A 223 -30.61 -8.26 2.93
N ALA A 224 -29.65 -9.05 3.42
CA ALA A 224 -29.21 -10.28 2.77
C ALA A 224 -30.32 -11.34 2.71
N GLU A 225 -31.09 -11.51 3.79
CA GLU A 225 -32.27 -12.40 3.81
C GLU A 225 -33.37 -11.93 2.85
N LEU A 226 -33.61 -10.63 2.75
CA LEU A 226 -34.56 -10.05 1.79
C LEU A 226 -34.10 -10.26 0.34
N LEU A 227 -32.81 -10.09 0.05
CA LEU A 227 -32.23 -10.37 -1.26
C LEU A 227 -32.26 -11.87 -1.61
N GLY A 228 -32.07 -12.74 -0.63
CA GLY A 228 -32.25 -14.19 -0.77
C GLY A 228 -33.68 -14.57 -1.14
N LYS A 229 -34.68 -13.99 -0.46
CA LYS A 229 -36.11 -14.19 -0.79
C LYS A 229 -36.49 -13.63 -2.16
N VAL A 230 -35.91 -12.50 -2.57
CA VAL A 230 -36.09 -11.95 -3.92
C VAL A 230 -35.52 -12.88 -5.01
N ARG A 231 -34.42 -13.58 -4.72
CA ARG A 231 -33.86 -14.61 -5.61
C ARG A 231 -34.73 -15.87 -5.66
N GLU A 232 -35.28 -16.33 -4.53
CA GLU A 232 -36.19 -17.49 -4.50
C GLU A 232 -37.55 -17.23 -5.17
N MET A 233 -38.03 -15.98 -5.15
CA MET A 233 -39.31 -15.59 -5.76
C MET A 233 -39.22 -15.33 -7.28
N ALA A 234 -38.01 -15.26 -7.85
CA ALA A 234 -37.79 -15.09 -9.29
C ALA A 234 -37.83 -16.46 -9.99
N ALA A 235 -39.01 -16.87 -10.48
CA ALA A 235 -39.13 -18.03 -11.35
C ALA A 235 -38.28 -17.84 -12.63
N THR A 236 -37.58 -18.89 -13.07
CA THR A 236 -36.69 -18.91 -14.24
C THR A 236 -37.37 -18.32 -15.49
N PRO A 237 -37.01 -17.09 -15.91
CA PRO A 237 -37.68 -16.45 -17.03
C PRO A 237 -37.16 -17.01 -18.36
N THR A 238 -38.06 -17.33 -19.29
CA THR A 238 -37.71 -17.86 -20.62
C THR A 238 -37.44 -16.75 -21.65
N SER A 239 -37.55 -15.48 -21.25
CA SER A 239 -37.20 -14.33 -22.08
C SER A 239 -36.62 -13.14 -21.27
N PRO A 240 -35.78 -12.28 -21.89
CA PRO A 240 -35.22 -11.09 -21.23
C PRO A 240 -36.28 -10.09 -20.73
N THR A 241 -37.41 -9.98 -21.44
CA THR A 241 -38.51 -9.07 -21.06
C THR A 241 -39.21 -9.56 -19.79
N GLU A 242 -39.47 -10.87 -19.69
CA GLU A 242 -40.05 -11.46 -18.48
C GLU A 242 -39.08 -11.40 -17.30
N ALA A 243 -37.77 -11.49 -17.53
CA ALA A 243 -36.76 -11.32 -16.49
C ALA A 243 -36.80 -9.92 -15.87
N VAL A 244 -36.93 -8.88 -16.71
CA VAL A 244 -37.01 -7.48 -16.25
C VAL A 244 -38.34 -7.21 -15.53
N ASP A 245 -39.45 -7.77 -16.00
CA ASP A 245 -40.76 -7.59 -15.36
C ASP A 245 -40.87 -8.36 -14.04
N ALA A 246 -40.32 -9.58 -13.96
CA ALA A 246 -40.23 -10.35 -12.72
C ALA A 246 -39.35 -9.64 -11.67
N LEU A 247 -38.20 -9.10 -12.09
CA LEU A 247 -37.31 -8.34 -11.23
C LEU A 247 -37.99 -7.06 -10.71
N ARG A 248 -38.69 -6.33 -11.59
CA ARG A 248 -39.44 -5.10 -11.22
C ARG A 248 -40.53 -5.40 -10.19
N ASN A 249 -41.31 -6.45 -10.41
CA ASN A 249 -42.39 -6.85 -9.50
C ASN A 249 -41.86 -7.33 -8.14
N ALA A 250 -40.75 -8.08 -8.13
CA ALA A 250 -40.11 -8.54 -6.90
C ALA A 250 -39.52 -7.36 -6.10
N LEU A 251 -38.90 -6.38 -6.77
CA LEU A 251 -38.39 -5.17 -6.13
C LEU A 251 -39.52 -4.33 -5.52
N GLN A 252 -40.65 -4.22 -6.24
CA GLN A 252 -41.81 -3.45 -5.79
C GLN A 252 -42.51 -4.10 -4.58
N ALA A 253 -42.57 -5.43 -4.53
CA ALA A 253 -43.05 -6.17 -3.37
C ALA A 253 -42.11 -6.02 -2.15
N ALA A 254 -40.79 -6.06 -2.37
CA ALA A 254 -39.80 -5.85 -1.31
C ALA A 254 -39.85 -4.41 -0.74
N LEU A 255 -40.03 -3.41 -1.59
CA LEU A 255 -40.23 -2.01 -1.19
C LEU A 255 -41.51 -1.80 -0.37
N GLY A 256 -42.60 -2.49 -0.73
CA GLY A 256 -43.84 -2.48 0.06
C GLY A 256 -43.69 -3.13 1.44
N ALA A 257 -42.93 -4.23 1.54
CA ALA A 257 -42.64 -4.91 2.81
C ALA A 257 -41.75 -4.07 3.76
N LEU A 258 -40.98 -3.12 3.22
CA LEU A 258 -40.16 -2.17 3.96
C LEU A 258 -40.90 -0.88 4.35
N GLY A 259 -42.22 -0.79 4.08
CA GLY A 259 -43.06 0.35 4.46
C GLY A 259 -42.96 1.56 3.53
N GLY A 260 -42.32 1.43 2.36
CA GLY A 260 -42.27 2.48 1.34
C GLY A 260 -43.58 2.59 0.56
N THR A 261 -44.06 3.81 0.32
CA THR A 261 -45.20 4.06 -0.58
C THR A 261 -44.80 3.80 -2.04
N PRO A 262 -45.65 3.13 -2.85
CA PRO A 262 -45.34 2.87 -4.24
C PRO A 262 -45.28 4.17 -5.05
N LEU A 263 -44.24 4.33 -5.87
CA LEU A 263 -44.13 5.42 -6.84
C LEU A 263 -45.34 5.35 -7.80
N SER A 264 -46.17 6.40 -7.77
CA SER A 264 -47.25 6.59 -8.73
C SER A 264 -46.66 6.72 -10.14
N ALA A 265 -47.17 5.92 -11.07
CA ALA A 265 -46.74 5.91 -12.47
C ALA A 265 -47.02 7.26 -13.14
N SER A 266 -45.97 8.01 -13.47
CA SER A 266 -46.06 9.05 -14.49
C SER A 266 -45.94 8.37 -15.86
N ALA A 267 -47.04 8.36 -16.61
CA ALA A 267 -47.09 7.85 -17.96
C ALA A 267 -46.24 8.73 -18.90
N ALA A 268 -45.12 8.20 -19.39
CA ALA A 268 -44.43 8.73 -20.55
C ALA A 268 -45.16 8.31 -21.84
N PRO A 269 -45.21 9.16 -22.89
CA PRO A 269 -46.04 8.94 -24.06
C PRO A 269 -45.50 7.80 -24.94
N ALA A 270 -46.42 7.05 -25.55
CA ALA A 270 -46.13 5.95 -26.47
C ALA A 270 -45.24 6.41 -27.64
N VAL A 271 -43.99 5.94 -27.64
CA VAL A 271 -43.12 6.00 -28.81
C VAL A 271 -43.59 4.92 -29.78
N LYS A 272 -44.07 5.33 -30.95
CA LYS A 272 -44.30 4.41 -32.07
C LYS A 272 -42.97 3.76 -32.45
N GLU A 273 -42.87 2.45 -32.26
CA GLU A 273 -41.73 1.65 -32.73
C GLU A 273 -41.52 1.88 -34.22
N LYS A 274 -40.35 2.40 -34.57
CA LYS A 274 -39.84 2.41 -35.94
C LYS A 274 -39.15 1.06 -36.16
N PRO A 275 -39.40 0.35 -37.28
CA PRO A 275 -38.78 -0.95 -37.52
C PRO A 275 -37.25 -0.83 -37.47
N LEU A 276 -36.58 -1.77 -36.82
CA LEU A 276 -35.13 -1.89 -36.88
C LEU A 276 -34.66 -1.94 -38.34
N PRO A 277 -33.58 -1.24 -38.71
CA PRO A 277 -32.91 -1.51 -39.98
C PRO A 277 -32.41 -2.96 -40.00
N PRO A 278 -32.43 -3.63 -41.16
CA PRO A 278 -31.95 -5.00 -41.26
C PRO A 278 -30.47 -5.08 -40.88
N THR A 279 -30.12 -6.16 -40.17
CA THR A 279 -28.75 -6.53 -39.82
C THR A 279 -27.87 -6.52 -41.08
N PRO A 280 -26.72 -5.83 -41.10
CA PRO A 280 -25.81 -5.90 -42.24
C PRO A 280 -25.32 -7.34 -42.40
N GLU A 281 -25.33 -7.83 -43.64
CA GLU A 281 -24.78 -9.15 -43.99
C GLU A 281 -23.31 -9.25 -43.55
N PRO A 282 -22.86 -10.45 -43.12
CA PRO A 282 -21.44 -10.68 -42.84
C PRO A 282 -20.61 -10.33 -44.09
N PRO A 283 -19.46 -9.65 -43.95
CA PRO A 283 -18.68 -9.22 -45.10
C PRO A 283 -18.29 -10.42 -45.95
N GLN A 284 -18.70 -10.38 -47.22
CA GLN A 284 -18.25 -11.32 -48.23
C GLN A 284 -16.74 -11.25 -48.36
N ILE A 285 -16.09 -12.41 -48.45
CA ILE A 285 -14.66 -12.57 -48.70
C ILE A 285 -14.31 -11.80 -49.97
N VAL A 286 -13.72 -10.61 -49.79
CA VAL A 286 -13.18 -9.82 -50.89
C VAL A 286 -11.86 -10.46 -51.29
N LYS A 287 -11.77 -10.80 -52.58
CA LYS A 287 -10.60 -11.38 -53.26
C LYS A 287 -9.33 -10.58 -52.96
N GLU A 288 -8.23 -11.32 -52.83
CA GLU A 288 -6.85 -10.87 -52.65
C GLU A 288 -6.54 -9.53 -53.34
N VAL A 289 -6.17 -8.53 -52.53
CA VAL A 289 -5.47 -7.34 -52.99
C VAL A 289 -3.99 -7.71 -53.13
N PRO A 290 -3.33 -7.46 -54.27
CA PRO A 290 -1.94 -7.87 -54.47
C PRO A 290 -1.01 -7.11 -53.52
N VAL A 291 -0.27 -7.88 -52.72
CA VAL A 291 0.83 -7.41 -51.88
C VAL A 291 1.85 -6.71 -52.76
N ALA A 292 2.11 -5.43 -52.50
CA ALA A 292 3.25 -4.73 -53.06
C ALA A 292 4.53 -5.43 -52.59
N LYS A 293 5.32 -5.95 -53.53
CA LYS A 293 6.60 -6.60 -53.26
C LYS A 293 7.52 -5.64 -52.50
N VAL A 294 7.84 -6.03 -51.26
CA VAL A 294 9.02 -5.53 -50.55
C VAL A 294 10.24 -5.95 -51.37
N PRO A 295 11.15 -5.02 -51.75
CA PRO A 295 12.36 -5.38 -52.48
C PRO A 295 13.27 -6.24 -51.57
N GLU A 296 13.73 -7.37 -52.10
CA GLU A 296 14.69 -8.26 -51.45
C GLU A 296 15.99 -7.50 -51.12
N PRO A 297 16.58 -7.70 -49.92
CA PRO A 297 17.88 -7.12 -49.61
C PRO A 297 18.98 -7.89 -50.36
N THR A 298 19.39 -7.36 -51.50
CA THR A 298 20.68 -7.70 -52.10
C THR A 298 21.78 -6.95 -51.36
N THR A 299 22.49 -7.62 -50.46
CA THR A 299 23.96 -7.59 -50.37
C THR A 299 24.41 -8.54 -49.26
N LYS A 300 25.28 -9.48 -49.62
CA LYS A 300 26.09 -10.27 -48.70
C LYS A 300 26.89 -9.32 -47.79
N ALA A 301 26.62 -9.36 -46.50
CA ALA A 301 27.55 -8.86 -45.48
C ALA A 301 27.99 -10.07 -44.64
N GLU A 302 29.30 -10.28 -44.55
CA GLU A 302 29.94 -11.30 -43.73
C GLU A 302 29.55 -11.19 -42.26
N PRO A 303 29.56 -12.30 -41.51
CA PRO A 303 29.30 -12.29 -40.07
C PRO A 303 30.37 -11.42 -39.39
N PRO A 304 30.00 -10.48 -38.49
CA PRO A 304 31.00 -9.71 -37.78
C PRO A 304 31.80 -10.64 -36.87
N GLN A 305 33.09 -10.74 -37.18
CA GLN A 305 34.08 -11.36 -36.33
C GLN A 305 34.18 -10.60 -35.02
N VAL A 306 34.31 -11.36 -33.94
CA VAL A 306 34.69 -10.90 -32.60
C VAL A 306 35.99 -10.13 -32.72
N SER A 307 35.96 -8.83 -32.43
CA SER A 307 37.18 -8.05 -32.19
C SER A 307 37.24 -7.71 -30.71
N GLU A 308 38.20 -8.33 -30.02
CA GLU A 308 38.76 -7.85 -28.77
C GLU A 308 39.10 -6.35 -28.91
N ASN A 309 38.43 -5.51 -28.14
CA ASN A 309 38.90 -4.24 -27.57
C ASN A 309 37.68 -3.38 -27.24
N GLY A 310 37.58 -2.99 -25.96
CA GLY A 310 36.47 -2.24 -25.38
C GLY A 310 35.98 -1.10 -26.26
N LYS A 311 34.71 -1.19 -26.67
CA LYS A 311 33.96 -0.08 -27.24
C LYS A 311 32.75 0.18 -26.35
N GLN A 312 32.78 1.37 -25.78
CA GLN A 312 31.69 2.12 -25.18
C GLN A 312 30.36 1.82 -25.89
N LEU A 313 29.37 1.41 -25.10
CA LEU A 313 28.01 1.17 -25.53
C LEU A 313 27.56 2.34 -26.41
N ALA A 314 27.25 2.09 -27.68
CA ALA A 314 26.69 3.12 -28.55
C ALA A 314 25.33 3.50 -27.97
N ASP A 315 25.26 4.71 -27.40
CA ASP A 315 24.03 5.28 -26.89
C ASP A 315 23.08 5.50 -28.08
N HIS A 316 22.17 4.55 -28.28
CA HIS A 316 21.09 4.64 -29.26
C HIS A 316 19.90 5.44 -28.73
N ARG A 317 19.97 6.04 -27.53
CA ARG A 317 18.93 6.95 -27.08
C ARG A 317 19.08 8.26 -27.86
N PRO A 318 18.04 8.74 -28.57
CA PRO A 318 18.06 10.12 -29.02
C PRO A 318 18.24 11.00 -27.77
N PRO A 319 19.11 12.03 -27.82
CA PRO A 319 19.25 12.93 -26.69
C PRO A 319 17.88 13.53 -26.40
N VAL A 320 17.37 13.30 -25.19
CA VAL A 320 16.08 13.84 -24.73
C VAL A 320 16.30 15.34 -24.45
N THR A 321 16.42 16.13 -25.50
CA THR A 321 16.61 17.58 -25.41
C THR A 321 15.31 18.31 -25.07
N ASP A 322 14.18 17.61 -25.11
CA ASP A 322 12.89 18.09 -24.62
C ASP A 322 12.10 16.89 -24.06
N ARG A 323 11.91 16.83 -22.74
CA ARG A 323 11.06 15.82 -22.08
C ARG A 323 9.56 16.06 -22.33
N ARG A 324 9.18 17.14 -23.02
CA ARG A 324 7.79 17.37 -23.41
C ARG A 324 7.42 16.40 -24.52
N LEU A 325 6.44 15.54 -24.25
CA LEU A 325 5.72 14.83 -25.30
C LEU A 325 5.32 15.84 -26.39
N PRO A 326 5.37 15.49 -27.68
CA PRO A 326 4.88 16.34 -28.76
C PRO A 326 3.35 16.39 -28.72
N ILE A 327 2.78 16.88 -27.63
CA ILE A 327 1.40 17.30 -27.57
C ILE A 327 1.41 18.65 -28.26
N THR A 328 1.18 18.66 -29.56
CA THR A 328 0.69 19.87 -30.18
C THR A 328 -0.61 20.22 -29.46
N ASP A 329 -0.67 21.39 -28.84
CA ASP A 329 -1.87 22.03 -28.25
C ASP A 329 -2.98 22.28 -29.29
N LYS A 330 -3.16 21.39 -30.26
CA LYS A 330 -4.35 21.37 -31.08
C LYS A 330 -5.46 20.94 -30.15
N PRO A 331 -6.48 21.78 -29.92
CA PRO A 331 -7.66 21.38 -29.18
C PRO A 331 -8.18 20.08 -29.81
N TRP A 332 -8.24 19.02 -29.01
CA TRP A 332 -8.79 17.72 -29.43
C TRP A 332 -10.28 17.83 -29.82
N LEU A 333 -10.93 18.88 -29.32
CA LEU A 333 -12.24 19.34 -29.74
C LEU A 333 -12.12 20.45 -30.77
N THR A 334 -12.85 20.34 -31.87
CA THR A 334 -13.03 21.45 -32.79
C THR A 334 -13.75 22.61 -32.10
N ALA A 335 -13.45 23.85 -32.50
CA ALA A 335 -13.98 25.06 -31.86
C ALA A 335 -15.52 25.16 -31.85
N ASP A 336 -16.20 24.35 -32.67
CA ASP A 336 -17.66 24.23 -32.77
C ASP A 336 -18.25 23.11 -31.88
N THR A 337 -17.45 22.36 -31.13
CA THR A 337 -17.97 21.33 -30.21
C THR A 337 -18.79 21.98 -29.10
N LYS A 338 -20.08 21.61 -29.03
CA LYS A 338 -21.04 22.11 -28.02
C LYS A 338 -21.09 21.25 -26.75
N THR A 339 -20.41 20.11 -26.72
CA THR A 339 -20.38 19.21 -25.57
C THR A 339 -19.49 19.81 -24.48
N PRO A 340 -20.02 20.15 -23.30
CA PRO A 340 -19.19 20.66 -22.21
C PRO A 340 -18.28 19.54 -21.69
N LEU A 341 -17.03 19.90 -21.38
CA LEU A 341 -16.13 18.99 -20.67
C LEU A 341 -16.61 18.84 -19.23
N ALA A 342 -16.87 17.61 -18.82
CA ALA A 342 -17.06 17.29 -17.41
C ALA A 342 -15.74 17.57 -16.69
N LYS A 343 -15.81 18.34 -15.61
CA LYS A 343 -14.67 18.66 -14.75
C LYS A 343 -15.08 18.38 -13.33
N GLU A 344 -14.28 17.58 -12.64
CA GLU A 344 -14.44 17.39 -11.21
C GLU A 344 -13.96 18.61 -10.44
N LYS A 345 -14.50 18.81 -9.23
CA LYS A 345 -14.10 19.88 -8.33
C LYS A 345 -13.42 19.29 -7.12
N TRP A 346 -12.09 19.40 -7.09
CA TRP A 346 -11.26 18.93 -6.00
C TRP A 346 -11.09 20.03 -4.94
N SER A 347 -11.30 19.68 -3.66
CA SER A 347 -11.13 20.58 -2.51
C SER A 347 -9.73 20.48 -1.90
N GLY A 348 -9.08 19.33 -2.08
CA GLY A 348 -7.76 19.02 -1.57
C GLY A 348 -6.66 19.15 -2.63
N LYS A 349 -5.42 19.06 -2.16
CA LYS A 349 -4.21 19.03 -2.97
C LYS A 349 -3.18 18.14 -2.31
N VAL A 350 -2.34 17.48 -3.09
CA VAL A 350 -1.18 16.79 -2.52
C VAL A 350 -0.11 17.81 -2.13
N ARG A 351 0.55 17.55 -1.00
CA ARG A 351 1.61 18.41 -0.46
C ARG A 351 2.82 18.38 -1.37
N GLU A 352 3.52 19.50 -1.44
CA GLU A 352 4.82 19.57 -2.08
C GLU A 352 5.91 19.18 -1.07
N ILE A 353 6.76 18.25 -1.46
CA ILE A 353 7.88 17.78 -0.64
C ILE A 353 9.17 17.93 -1.42
N THR A 354 10.19 18.50 -0.79
CA THR A 354 11.51 18.70 -1.40
C THR A 354 12.56 17.81 -0.76
N LEU A 355 13.19 16.97 -1.58
CA LEU A 355 14.30 16.08 -1.24
C LEU A 355 15.64 16.73 -1.58
N GLY A 356 16.63 16.49 -0.71
CA GLY A 356 17.98 17.03 -0.85
C GLY A 356 18.09 18.49 -0.41
N ALA A 357 19.31 18.90 -0.11
CA ALA A 357 19.63 20.27 0.25
C ALA A 357 20.93 20.72 -0.44
N THR A 358 20.88 21.90 -1.03
CA THR A 358 22.04 22.57 -1.63
C THR A 358 22.94 23.17 -0.56
N LYS A 359 24.11 23.67 -0.97
CA LYS A 359 25.05 24.36 -0.08
C LYS A 359 24.41 25.54 0.65
N GLU A 360 23.52 26.27 -0.01
CA GLU A 360 22.78 27.41 0.56
C GLU A 360 21.76 26.98 1.62
N GLN A 361 21.31 25.72 1.57
CA GLN A 361 20.36 25.11 2.49
C GLN A 361 21.05 24.26 3.58
N GLY A 362 22.39 24.17 3.57
CA GLY A 362 23.17 23.43 4.55
C GLY A 362 23.52 21.98 4.18
N GLY A 363 23.19 21.54 2.95
CA GLY A 363 23.59 20.24 2.42
C GLY A 363 24.71 20.35 1.38
N THR A 364 24.95 19.27 0.63
CA THR A 364 25.99 19.23 -0.41
C THR A 364 25.46 18.86 -1.79
N ARG A 365 24.14 18.76 -1.96
CA ARG A 365 23.53 18.38 -3.24
C ARG A 365 23.73 19.50 -4.27
N THR A 366 23.80 19.12 -5.54
CA THR A 366 23.92 20.08 -6.66
C THR A 366 22.56 20.65 -7.06
N LYS A 367 21.50 19.89 -6.82
CA LYS A 367 20.10 20.27 -7.05
C LYS A 367 19.20 19.62 -5.99
N THR A 368 18.03 20.19 -5.80
CA THR A 368 16.93 19.57 -5.04
C THR A 368 15.89 18.98 -5.99
N VAL A 369 15.10 18.03 -5.52
CA VAL A 369 13.96 17.47 -6.26
C VAL A 369 12.69 17.73 -5.47
N THR A 370 11.71 18.40 -6.08
CA THR A 370 10.40 18.65 -5.48
C THR A 370 9.35 17.77 -6.16
N ILE A 371 8.51 17.12 -5.35
CA ILE A 371 7.44 16.23 -5.80
C ILE A 371 6.10 16.64 -5.18
N GLY A 372 5.00 16.18 -5.76
CA GLY A 372 3.64 16.43 -5.28
C GLY A 372 3.02 17.70 -5.85
N GLY A 373 2.14 18.35 -5.08
CA GLY A 373 1.48 19.59 -5.48
C GLY A 373 0.26 19.42 -6.40
N GLU A 374 -0.15 18.19 -6.72
CA GLU A 374 -1.24 17.96 -7.66
C GLU A 374 -2.59 18.34 -7.09
N THR A 375 -3.45 18.89 -7.94
CA THR A 375 -4.83 19.29 -7.60
C THR A 375 -5.90 18.56 -8.42
N ALA A 376 -5.51 17.52 -9.15
CA ALA A 376 -6.39 16.62 -9.89
C ALA A 376 -5.75 15.22 -9.98
N MET A 377 -6.47 14.28 -10.60
CA MET A 377 -5.91 12.97 -10.95
C MET A 377 -4.75 13.11 -11.96
N PRO A 378 -3.84 12.12 -12.04
CA PRO A 378 -2.67 12.19 -12.92
C PRO A 378 -3.02 12.55 -14.36
N PHE A 379 -2.27 13.50 -14.93
CA PHE A 379 -2.39 13.98 -16.32
C PHE A 379 -3.76 14.57 -16.72
N MET A 380 -4.62 14.90 -15.75
CA MET A 380 -5.90 15.57 -15.99
C MET A 380 -5.76 17.10 -15.98
N ASP A 381 -4.84 17.64 -16.80
CA ASP A 381 -4.49 19.08 -16.86
C ASP A 381 -5.66 20.00 -17.20
N PHE A 382 -6.75 19.45 -17.73
CA PHE A 382 -7.96 20.22 -18.05
C PHE A 382 -8.79 20.60 -16.81
N GLU A 383 -8.59 19.94 -15.67
CA GLU A 383 -9.34 20.16 -14.43
C GLU A 383 -8.49 20.40 -13.16
N GLY A 384 -7.17 20.30 -13.26
CA GLY A 384 -6.27 20.69 -12.18
C GLY A 384 -4.85 20.95 -12.68
N VAL A 385 -3.92 21.10 -11.74
CA VAL A 385 -2.51 21.28 -12.04
C VAL A 385 -1.69 20.11 -11.49
N MET A 386 -0.68 19.71 -12.24
CA MET A 386 0.38 18.80 -11.82
C MET A 386 1.72 19.53 -11.97
N PRO A 387 2.18 20.26 -10.93
CA PRO A 387 3.31 21.19 -11.06
C PRO A 387 4.65 20.49 -11.24
N HIS A 388 4.79 19.27 -10.71
CA HIS A 388 6.00 18.47 -10.76
C HIS A 388 5.73 17.15 -11.49
N ALA A 389 6.60 16.79 -12.42
CA ALA A 389 6.53 15.50 -13.10
C ALA A 389 6.93 14.36 -12.12
N PRO A 390 6.43 13.13 -12.34
CA PRO A 390 6.94 11.97 -11.62
C PRO A 390 8.44 11.82 -11.86
N VAL A 391 9.18 11.40 -10.82
CA VAL A 391 10.63 11.28 -10.87
C VAL A 391 11.08 9.83 -10.76
N ILE A 392 12.22 9.54 -11.37
CA ILE A 392 12.79 8.19 -11.39
C ILE A 392 13.93 8.12 -10.38
N ALA A 393 13.79 7.22 -9.41
CA ALA A 393 14.89 6.79 -8.56
C ALA A 393 15.51 5.51 -9.14
N VAL A 394 16.83 5.37 -9.06
CA VAL A 394 17.51 4.10 -9.38
C VAL A 394 17.98 3.45 -8.09
N GLU A 395 17.65 2.18 -7.90
CA GLU A 395 18.17 1.39 -6.78
C GLU A 395 19.64 1.02 -6.99
N ILE A 396 20.44 1.27 -5.96
CA ILE A 396 21.79 0.73 -5.80
C ILE A 396 21.87 0.02 -4.44
N LYS A 397 22.79 -0.96 -4.35
CA LYS A 397 23.09 -1.64 -3.09
C LYS A 397 24.43 -1.17 -2.53
N ASP A 398 24.61 -1.29 -1.22
CA ASP A 398 25.90 -1.06 -0.56
C ASP A 398 26.95 -2.14 -0.87
N THR A 399 26.50 -3.33 -1.24
CA THR A 399 27.31 -4.45 -1.73
C THR A 399 26.74 -4.96 -3.04
N LYS A 400 27.60 -5.41 -3.97
CA LYS A 400 27.16 -5.97 -5.25
C LYS A 400 26.18 -7.13 -5.02
N PRO A 401 24.95 -7.06 -5.55
CA PRO A 401 23.99 -8.14 -5.40
C PRO A 401 24.38 -9.34 -6.26
N GLU A 402 24.30 -10.54 -5.69
CA GLU A 402 24.58 -11.80 -6.37
C GLU A 402 23.31 -12.46 -6.95
N ASP A 403 22.14 -12.06 -6.44
CA ASP A 403 20.85 -12.66 -6.73
C ASP A 403 20.03 -11.91 -7.79
N TRP A 404 20.53 -10.75 -8.24
CA TRP A 404 19.92 -9.93 -9.29
C TRP A 404 19.98 -10.60 -10.67
N SER A 405 19.06 -10.20 -11.54
CA SER A 405 19.02 -10.70 -12.92
C SER A 405 20.35 -10.43 -13.64
N PRO A 406 20.90 -11.40 -14.40
CA PRO A 406 22.10 -11.18 -15.19
C PRO A 406 21.99 -9.99 -16.16
N LEU A 407 20.79 -9.71 -16.68
CA LEU A 407 20.54 -8.55 -17.55
C LEU A 407 20.80 -7.21 -16.83
N LEU A 408 20.42 -7.11 -15.55
CA LEU A 408 20.70 -5.92 -14.73
C LEU A 408 22.19 -5.80 -14.44
N LEU A 409 22.83 -6.90 -14.04
CA LEU A 409 24.25 -6.91 -13.71
C LEU A 409 25.13 -6.60 -14.93
N GLU A 410 24.75 -7.09 -16.11
CA GLU A 410 25.41 -6.75 -17.38
C GLU A 410 25.26 -5.25 -17.70
N THR A 411 24.08 -4.68 -17.46
CA THR A 411 23.78 -3.27 -17.73
C THR A 411 24.64 -2.33 -16.89
N TRP A 412 24.80 -2.64 -15.59
CA TRP A 412 25.61 -1.82 -14.68
C TRP A 412 27.10 -2.16 -14.71
N GLY A 413 27.47 -3.37 -15.17
CA GLY A 413 28.84 -3.82 -15.32
C GLY A 413 29.66 -3.66 -14.03
N ASP A 414 30.88 -3.16 -14.16
CA ASP A 414 31.79 -2.97 -13.03
C ASP A 414 31.36 -1.86 -12.06
N ALA A 415 30.40 -1.00 -12.43
CA ALA A 415 29.91 0.04 -11.53
C ALA A 415 29.17 -0.58 -10.33
N ALA A 416 28.45 -1.69 -10.53
CA ALA A 416 27.72 -2.37 -9.46
C ALA A 416 28.60 -2.95 -8.34
N ALA A 417 29.93 -2.97 -8.52
CA ALA A 417 30.88 -3.39 -7.48
C ALA A 417 31.26 -2.27 -6.49
N ASP A 418 30.91 -1.01 -6.77
CA ASP A 418 31.21 0.13 -5.90
C ASP A 418 30.03 1.11 -5.87
N PRO A 419 29.38 1.31 -4.70
CA PRO A 419 28.14 2.10 -4.63
C PRO A 419 28.31 3.55 -5.11
N ALA A 420 29.48 4.16 -4.89
CA ALA A 420 29.78 5.52 -5.35
C ALA A 420 29.86 5.60 -6.88
N ARG A 421 30.58 4.68 -7.52
CA ARG A 421 30.62 4.56 -8.99
C ARG A 421 29.25 4.19 -9.56
N TRP A 422 28.49 3.35 -8.87
CA TRP A 422 27.14 2.99 -9.28
C TRP A 422 26.21 4.21 -9.27
N ALA A 423 26.25 5.03 -8.21
CA ALA A 423 25.48 6.27 -8.14
C ALA A 423 25.81 7.23 -9.29
N VAL A 424 27.09 7.38 -9.65
CA VAL A 424 27.52 8.18 -10.81
C VAL A 424 26.99 7.60 -12.12
N ALA A 425 27.04 6.28 -12.29
CA ALA A 425 26.50 5.62 -13.48
C ALA A 425 24.98 5.78 -13.59
N ALA A 426 24.26 5.70 -12.47
CA ALA A 426 22.82 5.92 -12.39
C ALA A 426 22.45 7.38 -12.73
N GLU A 427 23.18 8.36 -12.20
CA GLU A 427 23.02 9.78 -12.55
C GLU A 427 23.25 10.01 -14.06
N GLN A 428 24.28 9.41 -14.64
CA GLN A 428 24.55 9.47 -16.08
C GLN A 428 23.48 8.77 -16.92
N ALA A 429 22.85 7.71 -16.39
CA ALA A 429 21.75 7.00 -17.04
C ALA A 429 20.43 7.79 -17.02
N GLY A 430 20.36 8.88 -16.25
CA GLY A 430 19.24 9.82 -16.21
C GLY A 430 18.40 9.78 -14.93
N ALA A 431 18.90 9.16 -13.85
CA ALA A 431 18.22 9.14 -12.56
C ALA A 431 17.99 10.56 -12.01
N ASP A 432 16.82 10.79 -11.42
CA ASP A 432 16.51 12.03 -10.71
C ASP A 432 16.91 11.93 -9.23
N LEU A 433 16.86 10.71 -8.68
CA LEU A 433 17.16 10.34 -7.30
C LEU A 433 18.00 9.05 -7.27
N ILE A 434 18.78 8.86 -6.21
CA ILE A 434 19.41 7.56 -5.91
C ILE A 434 18.69 6.95 -4.72
N GLN A 435 18.36 5.66 -4.77
CA GLN A 435 17.98 4.88 -3.60
C GLN A 435 19.11 3.92 -3.25
N LEU A 436 19.78 4.15 -2.13
CA LEU A 436 20.75 3.22 -1.56
C LEU A 436 20.06 2.31 -0.57
N THR A 437 19.96 1.01 -0.89
CA THR A 437 19.44 0.00 0.02
C THR A 437 20.59 -0.73 0.71
N LEU A 438 20.58 -0.73 2.04
CA LEU A 438 21.62 -1.33 2.87
C LEU A 438 21.39 -2.83 3.06
N GLY A 439 22.47 -3.60 3.11
CA GLY A 439 22.44 -5.03 3.37
C GLY A 439 22.28 -5.39 4.85
N LEU A 440 21.77 -6.61 5.11
CA LEU A 440 21.60 -7.15 6.46
C LEU A 440 22.94 -7.31 7.20
N GLU A 441 24.00 -7.65 6.47
CA GLU A 441 25.35 -7.86 7.02
C GLU A 441 26.15 -6.56 7.20
N SER A 442 25.55 -5.41 6.88
CA SER A 442 26.25 -4.13 6.96
C SER A 442 26.50 -3.74 8.41
N SER A 443 27.75 -3.37 8.70
CA SER A 443 28.11 -2.73 9.96
C SER A 443 27.80 -1.24 9.91
N ILE A 444 27.66 -0.60 11.07
CA ILE A 444 27.45 0.85 11.19
C ILE A 444 28.54 1.62 10.42
N ASP A 445 29.80 1.27 10.64
CA ASP A 445 30.94 1.97 10.01
C ASP A 445 30.92 1.83 8.48
N THR A 446 30.65 0.62 7.98
CA THR A 446 30.55 0.38 6.54
C THR A 446 29.37 1.15 5.95
N ALA A 447 28.18 1.05 6.54
CA ALA A 447 26.99 1.74 6.06
C ALA A 447 27.17 3.28 6.03
N VAL A 448 27.70 3.86 7.11
CA VAL A 448 28.00 5.30 7.20
C VAL A 448 29.04 5.71 6.14
N SER A 449 30.11 4.92 5.97
CA SER A 449 31.15 5.23 4.99
C SER A 449 30.62 5.16 3.56
N THR A 450 29.75 4.18 3.25
CA THR A 450 29.10 4.02 1.95
C THR A 450 28.14 5.17 1.64
N VAL A 451 27.30 5.58 2.60
CA VAL A 451 26.41 6.73 2.38
C VAL A 451 27.23 8.00 2.11
N LYS A 452 28.32 8.23 2.86
CA LYS A 452 29.22 9.37 2.64
C LYS A 452 29.91 9.31 1.28
N SER A 453 30.36 8.15 0.83
CA SER A 453 31.01 8.01 -0.47
C SER A 453 30.03 8.27 -1.62
N VAL A 454 28.79 7.78 -1.51
CA VAL A 454 27.70 8.05 -2.47
C VAL A 454 27.39 9.55 -2.51
N LEU A 455 27.20 10.19 -1.34
CA LEU A 455 26.97 11.64 -1.28
C LEU A 455 28.12 12.44 -1.91
N GLN A 456 29.37 12.02 -1.75
CA GLN A 456 30.50 12.69 -2.39
C GLN A 456 30.56 12.47 -3.91
N ALA A 457 30.06 11.33 -4.39
CA ALA A 457 30.17 10.93 -5.79
C ALA A 457 29.07 11.50 -6.68
N THR A 458 27.82 11.59 -6.19
CA THR A 458 26.69 12.14 -6.94
C THR A 458 26.20 13.47 -6.37
N GLY A 459 25.69 14.34 -7.25
CA GLY A 459 25.02 15.57 -6.86
C GLY A 459 23.52 15.43 -6.59
N LEU A 460 22.94 14.24 -6.78
CA LEU A 460 21.50 13.97 -6.66
C LEU A 460 21.06 13.82 -5.19
N PRO A 461 19.79 14.11 -4.87
CA PRO A 461 19.20 13.72 -3.60
C PRO A 461 19.17 12.20 -3.42
N LEU A 462 19.25 11.76 -2.16
CA LEU A 462 19.45 10.37 -1.79
C LEU A 462 18.33 9.87 -0.86
N ILE A 463 17.76 8.72 -1.22
CA ILE A 463 16.95 7.85 -0.37
C ILE A 463 17.89 6.82 0.24
N VAL A 464 17.81 6.59 1.56
CA VAL A 464 18.56 5.53 2.24
C VAL A 464 17.55 4.57 2.89
N ALA A 465 17.52 3.34 2.40
CA ALA A 465 16.66 2.28 2.90
C ALA A 465 17.49 1.26 3.70
N GLY A 466 17.02 0.91 4.89
CA GLY A 466 17.59 -0.21 5.65
C GLY A 466 17.22 -1.58 5.06
N PRO A 467 17.76 -2.68 5.62
CA PRO A 467 17.48 -4.06 5.16
C PRO A 467 16.06 -4.56 5.47
N GLY A 468 15.26 -3.82 6.25
CA GLY A 468 13.85 -4.12 6.54
C GLY A 468 13.61 -4.93 7.81
N GLN A 469 14.65 -5.14 8.63
CA GLN A 469 14.50 -5.71 9.98
C GLN A 469 14.58 -4.57 11.00
N ALA A 470 13.60 -4.48 11.90
CA ALA A 470 13.39 -3.29 12.72
C ALA A 470 14.62 -2.88 13.54
N GLU A 471 15.26 -3.85 14.20
CA GLU A 471 16.46 -3.64 15.01
C GLU A 471 17.62 -3.17 14.13
N LYS A 472 17.78 -3.79 12.95
CA LYS A 472 18.89 -3.50 12.03
C LYS A 472 18.73 -2.15 11.35
N ASP A 473 17.50 -1.81 10.93
CA ASP A 473 17.16 -0.50 10.39
C ASP A 473 17.50 0.59 11.40
N ASN A 474 17.13 0.40 12.67
CA ASN A 474 17.41 1.36 13.74
C ASN A 474 18.92 1.48 14.03
N GLU A 475 19.64 0.36 14.05
CA GLU A 475 21.10 0.31 14.25
C GLU A 475 21.83 1.13 13.17
N LEU A 476 21.41 1.00 11.90
CA LEU A 476 22.10 1.61 10.77
C LEU A 476 21.64 3.05 10.48
N LEU A 477 20.33 3.30 10.47
CA LEU A 477 19.79 4.58 9.99
C LEU A 477 19.99 5.74 10.97
N VAL A 478 20.04 5.48 12.28
CA VAL A 478 20.24 6.54 13.29
C VAL A 478 21.64 7.17 13.16
N PRO A 479 22.75 6.39 13.16
CA PRO A 479 24.08 6.94 12.90
C PRO A 479 24.19 7.63 11.54
N ILE A 480 23.53 7.10 10.50
CA ILE A 480 23.50 7.72 9.16
C ILE A 480 22.81 9.09 9.21
N ALA A 481 21.68 9.21 9.91
CA ALA A 481 20.99 10.47 10.09
C ALA A 481 21.88 11.52 10.78
N ASP A 482 22.59 11.12 11.85
CA ASP A 482 23.44 12.04 12.62
C ASP A 482 24.62 12.56 11.80
N VAL A 483 25.30 11.69 11.04
CA VAL A 483 26.48 12.07 10.26
C VAL A 483 26.14 12.79 8.95
N CYS A 484 24.91 12.63 8.45
CA CYS A 484 24.45 13.26 7.21
C CYS A 484 23.53 14.47 7.46
N LYS A 485 23.51 15.00 8.68
CA LYS A 485 22.71 16.17 9.05
C LYS A 485 22.85 17.30 8.03
N GLY A 486 21.70 17.83 7.60
CA GLY A 486 21.63 18.90 6.62
C GLY A 486 21.55 18.44 5.16
N GLU A 487 21.82 17.16 4.83
CA GLU A 487 21.66 16.64 3.47
C GLU A 487 20.19 16.45 3.04
N ARG A 488 19.27 16.45 4.02
CA ARG A 488 17.83 16.27 3.80
C ARG A 488 17.51 14.97 3.02
N LEU A 489 18.07 13.87 3.51
CA LEU A 489 17.84 12.50 3.03
C LEU A 489 16.39 12.08 3.24
N ALA A 490 15.89 11.13 2.43
CA ALA A 490 14.69 10.38 2.77
C ALA A 490 15.09 9.03 3.39
N LEU A 491 14.77 8.83 4.67
CA LEU A 491 15.13 7.65 5.42
C LEU A 491 13.96 6.66 5.47
N GLY A 492 14.25 5.39 5.18
CA GLY A 492 13.26 4.33 5.19
C GLY A 492 13.82 3.02 5.73
N ILE A 493 12.97 2.13 6.21
CA ILE A 493 11.52 2.16 6.01
C ILE A 493 10.79 2.29 7.35
N CYS A 494 9.94 3.30 7.49
CA CYS A 494 9.03 3.40 8.64
C CYS A 494 7.81 2.50 8.41
N GLU A 495 7.57 1.59 9.35
CA GLU A 495 6.37 0.76 9.42
C GLU A 495 5.65 0.97 10.76
N ASP A 496 4.41 0.50 10.91
CA ASP A 496 3.59 0.66 12.13
C ASP A 496 4.33 0.28 13.43
N LYS A 497 5.14 -0.78 13.39
CA LYS A 497 5.93 -1.22 14.54
C LYS A 497 7.33 -0.60 14.61
N ASN A 498 7.84 -0.03 13.52
CA ASN A 498 9.22 0.45 13.38
C ASN A 498 9.32 1.88 12.79
N TYR A 499 8.51 2.83 13.28
CA TYR A 499 8.62 4.23 12.84
C TYR A 499 9.35 5.13 13.85
N ARG A 500 9.20 4.87 15.16
CA ARG A 500 9.55 5.84 16.21
C ARG A 500 11.02 6.28 16.18
N THR A 501 11.93 5.32 16.13
CA THR A 501 13.37 5.58 16.18
C THR A 501 13.85 6.27 14.89
N ILE A 502 13.38 5.81 13.73
CA ILE A 502 13.70 6.40 12.42
C ILE A 502 13.17 7.85 12.35
N VAL A 503 11.92 8.09 12.77
CA VAL A 503 11.32 9.42 12.82
C VAL A 503 12.09 10.35 13.76
N ALA A 504 12.48 9.87 14.95
CA ALA A 504 13.28 10.66 15.89
C ALA A 504 14.63 11.07 15.29
N GLY A 505 15.35 10.12 14.67
CA GLY A 505 16.61 10.39 13.97
C GLY A 505 16.45 11.37 12.81
N ALA A 506 15.37 11.23 12.03
CA ALA A 506 15.06 12.12 10.93
C ALA A 506 14.72 13.54 11.42
N MET A 507 13.88 13.67 12.46
CA MET A 507 13.50 14.94 13.08
C MET A 507 14.73 15.70 13.59
N ALA A 508 15.63 15.04 14.31
CA ALA A 508 16.83 15.64 14.89
C ALA A 508 17.81 16.21 13.83
N ASN A 509 17.80 15.65 12.62
CA ASN A 509 18.80 15.90 11.59
C ASN A 509 18.25 16.54 10.29
N ASP A 510 16.99 16.98 10.32
CA ASP A 510 16.28 17.58 9.19
C ASP A 510 16.16 16.66 7.95
N HIS A 511 15.80 15.40 8.16
CA HIS A 511 15.55 14.41 7.10
C HIS A 511 14.06 14.10 6.89
N LEU A 512 13.71 13.58 5.72
CA LEU A 512 12.40 13.02 5.44
C LEU A 512 12.32 11.56 5.88
N VAL A 513 11.10 11.03 5.98
CA VAL A 513 10.86 9.60 6.20
C VAL A 513 9.98 9.00 5.11
N ILE A 514 10.17 7.71 4.87
CA ILE A 514 9.33 6.89 3.98
C ILE A 514 8.43 6.02 4.85
N ALA A 515 7.12 6.24 4.74
CA ALA A 515 6.08 5.56 5.51
C ALA A 515 5.49 4.42 4.68
N ARG A 516 5.96 3.19 4.88
CA ARG A 516 5.53 2.03 4.10
C ARG A 516 4.38 1.28 4.76
N THR A 517 3.37 0.92 3.98
CA THR A 517 2.24 0.09 4.43
C THR A 517 1.86 -0.97 3.40
N ALA A 518 1.23 -2.05 3.85
CA ALA A 518 0.87 -3.18 3.01
C ALA A 518 -0.44 -2.94 2.23
N MET A 519 -0.39 -2.14 1.15
CA MET A 519 -1.49 -1.90 0.20
C MET A 519 -2.85 -1.67 0.88
N ASP A 520 -2.89 -0.83 1.92
CA ASP A 520 -4.13 -0.53 2.63
C ASP A 520 -4.24 0.96 2.97
N VAL A 521 -5.37 1.55 2.58
CA VAL A 521 -5.64 2.98 2.73
C VAL A 521 -5.72 3.39 4.20
N ASN A 522 -6.28 2.54 5.06
CA ASN A 522 -6.41 2.84 6.49
C ASN A 522 -5.07 2.69 7.18
N LEU A 523 -4.29 1.65 6.86
CA LEU A 523 -2.94 1.50 7.41
C LEU A 523 -2.05 2.68 7.02
N ALA A 524 -2.09 3.13 5.76
CA ALA A 524 -1.36 4.31 5.31
C ALA A 524 -1.73 5.56 6.15
N LYS A 525 -3.04 5.80 6.34
CA LYS A 525 -3.52 6.92 7.16
C LYS A 525 -3.10 6.79 8.62
N GLN A 526 -3.20 5.60 9.21
CA GLN A 526 -2.80 5.33 10.59
C GLN A 526 -1.32 5.60 10.78
N LEU A 527 -0.46 5.08 9.90
CA LEU A 527 0.98 5.32 9.97
C LEU A 527 1.32 6.82 9.84
N ASN A 528 0.67 7.54 8.93
CA ASN A 528 0.87 8.98 8.79
C ASN A 528 0.44 9.76 10.04
N ILE A 529 -0.65 9.36 10.70
CA ILE A 529 -1.09 9.93 11.99
C ILE A 529 -0.01 9.67 13.05
N LEU A 530 0.45 8.43 13.19
CA LEU A 530 1.47 8.06 14.18
C LEU A 530 2.78 8.84 14.00
N ILE A 531 3.22 9.01 12.76
CA ILE A 531 4.42 9.81 12.43
C ILE A 531 4.18 11.29 12.75
N SER A 532 3.01 11.84 12.41
CA SER A 532 2.66 13.24 12.69
C SER A 532 2.51 13.51 14.19
N ASP A 533 2.00 12.57 14.98
CA ASP A 533 1.79 12.69 16.43
C ASP A 533 3.13 12.78 17.18
N MET A 534 4.21 12.23 16.61
CA MET A 534 5.58 12.45 17.10
C MET A 534 6.09 13.87 16.84
N GLY A 535 5.38 14.66 16.04
CA GLY A 535 5.74 16.04 15.71
C GLY A 535 6.55 16.20 14.43
N LEU A 536 6.75 15.13 13.63
CA LEU A 536 7.35 15.28 12.30
C LEU A 536 6.33 15.95 11.36
N PRO A 537 6.68 17.08 10.73
CA PRO A 537 5.79 17.74 9.78
C PRO A 537 5.43 16.83 8.60
N LEU A 538 4.16 16.84 8.18
CA LEU A 538 3.65 16.05 7.06
C LEU A 538 4.31 16.40 5.71
N ASP A 539 4.92 17.58 5.56
CA ASP A 539 5.73 17.94 4.38
C ASP A 539 7.14 17.31 4.39
N ARG A 540 7.40 16.40 5.34
CA ARG A 540 8.61 15.56 5.44
C ARG A 540 8.28 14.05 5.45
N VAL A 541 7.07 13.66 5.08
CA VAL A 541 6.63 12.26 5.03
C VAL A 541 6.24 11.88 3.61
N ILE A 542 6.90 10.87 3.05
CA ILE A 542 6.56 10.28 1.75
C ILE A 542 5.84 8.96 2.03
N MET A 543 4.64 8.77 1.45
CA MET A 543 3.92 7.51 1.57
C MET A 543 4.49 6.46 0.63
N ASP A 544 4.61 5.23 1.10
CA ASP A 544 4.91 4.06 0.28
C ASP A 544 3.80 3.02 0.51
N PRO A 545 2.72 3.01 -0.28
CA PRO A 545 1.66 2.01 -0.13
C PRO A 545 2.09 0.60 -0.56
N THR A 546 3.37 0.41 -0.90
CA THR A 546 3.96 -0.71 -1.61
C THR A 546 3.26 -1.02 -2.93
N THR A 547 3.84 -1.93 -3.72
CA THR A 547 3.26 -2.36 -4.98
C THR A 547 3.57 -3.83 -5.24
N GLY A 548 2.92 -4.40 -6.24
CA GLY A 548 3.26 -5.69 -6.81
C GLY A 548 3.66 -5.50 -8.27
N ALA A 549 4.43 -6.43 -8.82
CA ALA A 549 4.72 -6.41 -10.26
C ALA A 549 3.47 -6.75 -11.07
N LEU A 550 3.45 -6.33 -12.35
CA LEU A 550 2.45 -6.80 -13.31
C LEU A 550 2.26 -8.32 -13.21
N GLY A 551 1.03 -8.76 -12.99
CA GLY A 551 0.67 -10.19 -12.83
C GLY A 551 0.84 -10.75 -11.41
N TYR A 552 1.39 -9.97 -10.47
CA TYR A 552 1.72 -10.38 -9.10
C TYR A 552 1.09 -9.42 -8.07
N GLY A 553 -0.23 -9.24 -8.12
CA GLY A 553 -0.95 -8.38 -7.17
C GLY A 553 -0.87 -6.88 -7.46
N PHE A 554 -0.39 -6.50 -8.66
CA PHE A 554 -0.33 -5.14 -9.16
C PHE A 554 -1.63 -4.34 -8.96
N GLU A 555 -2.77 -4.97 -9.26
CA GLU A 555 -4.09 -4.33 -9.23
C GLU A 555 -4.50 -3.84 -7.84
N TYR A 556 -3.98 -4.48 -6.78
CA TYR A 556 -4.21 -4.06 -5.40
C TYR A 556 -3.48 -2.76 -5.11
N GLY A 557 -2.18 -2.71 -5.40
CA GLY A 557 -1.36 -1.50 -5.28
C GLY A 557 -1.94 -0.35 -6.10
N TYR A 558 -2.27 -0.60 -7.37
CA TYR A 558 -2.90 0.39 -8.26
C TYR A 558 -4.18 0.98 -7.65
N SER A 559 -5.11 0.12 -7.21
CA SER A 559 -6.40 0.56 -6.66
C SER A 559 -6.25 1.30 -5.33
N VAL A 560 -5.27 0.91 -4.51
CA VAL A 560 -4.98 1.57 -3.23
C VAL A 560 -4.41 2.97 -3.46
N MET A 561 -3.49 3.11 -4.41
CA MET A 561 -2.92 4.39 -4.81
C MET A 561 -4.00 5.35 -5.35
N GLU A 562 -4.88 4.87 -6.23
CA GLU A 562 -6.00 5.70 -6.72
C GLU A 562 -6.91 6.14 -5.56
N ARG A 563 -7.21 5.25 -4.61
CA ARG A 563 -8.04 5.59 -3.44
C ARG A 563 -7.36 6.60 -2.52
N LEU A 564 -6.05 6.49 -2.32
CA LEU A 564 -5.25 7.48 -1.58
C LEU A 564 -5.27 8.83 -2.29
N ARG A 565 -5.06 8.85 -3.62
CA ARG A 565 -5.10 10.07 -4.45
C ARG A 565 -6.49 10.72 -4.40
N LEU A 566 -7.56 9.96 -4.55
CA LEU A 566 -8.94 10.46 -4.46
C LEU A 566 -9.24 11.04 -3.07
N ALA A 567 -8.86 10.34 -2.00
CA ALA A 567 -9.02 10.84 -0.64
C ALA A 567 -8.27 12.17 -0.43
N ALA A 568 -7.04 12.26 -0.96
CA ALA A 568 -6.22 13.47 -0.88
C ALA A 568 -6.90 14.66 -1.56
N LEU A 569 -7.43 14.45 -2.78
CA LEU A 569 -8.13 15.46 -3.58
C LEU A 569 -9.51 15.81 -3.02
N GLN A 570 -10.14 14.91 -2.27
CA GLN A 570 -11.37 15.16 -1.52
C GLN A 570 -11.14 15.91 -0.19
N GLY A 571 -9.88 16.15 0.18
CA GLY A 571 -9.51 16.99 1.32
C GLY A 571 -9.06 16.23 2.56
N ASP A 572 -8.80 14.93 2.47
CA ASP A 572 -8.27 14.17 3.59
C ASP A 572 -6.78 14.45 3.81
N GLY A 573 -6.49 15.31 4.78
CA GLY A 573 -5.14 15.82 5.06
C GLY A 573 -4.09 14.77 5.41
N MET A 574 -4.48 13.56 5.85
CA MET A 574 -3.56 12.46 6.18
C MET A 574 -3.21 11.60 4.96
N THR A 575 -3.89 11.82 3.83
CA THR A 575 -3.57 11.17 2.55
C THR A 575 -2.97 12.14 1.53
N GLN A 576 -2.91 13.43 1.83
CA GLN A 576 -2.35 14.49 0.99
C GLN A 576 -0.81 14.45 0.88
N LEU A 577 -0.19 13.27 0.98
CA LEU A 577 1.25 13.10 0.87
C LEU A 577 1.62 12.55 -0.51
N PRO A 578 2.78 12.93 -1.08
CA PRO A 578 3.32 12.26 -2.26
C PRO A 578 3.53 10.76 -2.03
N MET A 579 3.38 9.97 -3.09
CA MET A 579 3.55 8.52 -3.06
C MET A 579 4.84 8.08 -3.75
N MET A 580 5.58 7.15 -3.16
CA MET A 580 6.65 6.41 -3.82
C MET A 580 6.33 4.92 -3.86
N VAL A 581 6.85 4.22 -4.86
CA VAL A 581 6.70 2.76 -5.02
C VAL A 581 7.96 2.17 -5.66
N THR A 582 8.22 0.88 -5.43
CA THR A 582 9.46 0.18 -5.86
C THR A 582 9.20 -0.89 -6.94
N PRO A 583 8.70 -0.54 -8.14
CA PRO A 583 8.42 -1.53 -9.18
C PRO A 583 9.66 -2.28 -9.65
N GLY A 584 10.87 -1.73 -9.55
CA GLY A 584 12.11 -2.44 -9.89
C GLY A 584 12.30 -3.70 -9.02
N GLU A 585 12.29 -3.52 -7.70
CA GLU A 585 12.34 -4.60 -6.71
C GLU A 585 11.28 -5.68 -6.97
N GLU A 586 10.05 -5.24 -7.27
CA GLU A 586 8.93 -6.14 -7.50
C GLU A 586 9.02 -6.87 -8.84
N CYS A 587 9.44 -6.19 -9.91
CA CYS A 587 9.46 -6.75 -11.25
C CYS A 587 10.61 -7.73 -11.42
N TRP A 588 11.82 -7.41 -10.95
CA TRP A 588 13.02 -8.21 -11.24
C TRP A 588 13.14 -9.51 -10.44
N LYS A 589 12.18 -9.78 -9.54
CA LYS A 589 12.01 -11.09 -8.87
C LYS A 589 10.98 -12.00 -9.55
N THR A 590 10.21 -11.52 -10.54
CA THR A 590 9.21 -12.33 -11.26
C THR A 590 9.84 -13.30 -12.24
N LYS A 591 9.10 -14.34 -12.64
CA LYS A 591 9.60 -15.36 -13.57
C LYS A 591 9.84 -14.76 -14.95
N GLU A 592 8.96 -13.86 -15.38
CA GLU A 592 8.92 -13.24 -16.70
C GLU A 592 10.12 -12.32 -16.95
N SER A 593 10.66 -11.68 -15.92
CA SER A 593 11.81 -10.79 -16.00
C SER A 593 13.13 -11.47 -15.62
N LYS A 594 13.12 -12.43 -14.68
CA LYS A 594 14.34 -13.03 -14.11
C LYS A 594 14.85 -14.25 -14.89
N VAL A 595 13.96 -14.99 -15.55
CA VAL A 595 14.32 -16.27 -16.19
C VAL A 595 14.42 -16.10 -17.70
N GLY A 596 15.57 -16.49 -18.27
CA GLY A 596 15.82 -16.48 -19.72
C GLY A 596 15.54 -17.81 -20.42
N ASP A 597 15.80 -18.93 -19.74
CA ASP A 597 15.75 -20.27 -20.33
C ASP A 597 14.56 -21.10 -19.84
N GLY A 598 14.13 -22.09 -20.63
CA GLY A 598 13.05 -23.01 -20.24
C GLY A 598 11.66 -22.39 -20.23
N LEU A 599 11.49 -21.21 -20.83
CA LEU A 599 10.21 -20.53 -20.97
C LEU A 599 9.58 -20.79 -22.35
N PRO A 600 8.24 -20.72 -22.47
CA PRO A 600 7.57 -20.88 -23.76
C PRO A 600 8.07 -19.87 -24.78
N THR A 601 8.38 -20.31 -26.01
CA THR A 601 8.80 -19.43 -27.11
C THR A 601 7.80 -18.30 -27.38
N ALA A 602 6.52 -18.51 -27.07
CA ALA A 602 5.47 -17.51 -27.18
C ALA A 602 5.67 -16.27 -26.30
N TRP A 603 6.52 -16.34 -25.26
CA TRP A 603 6.82 -15.19 -24.38
C TRP A 603 7.85 -14.23 -24.98
N GLY A 604 8.42 -14.55 -26.14
CA GLY A 604 9.31 -13.67 -26.88
C GLY A 604 10.71 -13.52 -26.27
N ASP A 605 11.42 -12.49 -26.74
CA ASP A 605 12.78 -12.18 -26.30
C ASP A 605 12.83 -11.84 -24.80
N TRP A 606 13.82 -12.40 -24.11
CA TRP A 606 13.93 -12.22 -22.66
C TRP A 606 14.27 -10.78 -22.28
N ARG A 607 15.19 -10.13 -22.99
CA ARG A 607 15.62 -8.76 -22.67
C ARG A 607 14.47 -7.78 -22.91
N GLU A 608 13.80 -7.87 -24.06
CA GLU A 608 12.64 -7.05 -24.38
C GLU A 608 11.51 -7.26 -23.38
N ARG A 609 11.17 -8.52 -23.04
CA ARG A 609 10.14 -8.85 -22.06
C ARG A 609 10.47 -8.29 -20.67
N ALA A 610 11.70 -8.48 -20.19
CA ALA A 610 12.10 -8.05 -18.85
C ALA A 610 12.01 -6.52 -18.69
N ILE A 611 12.56 -5.77 -19.67
CA ILE A 611 12.48 -4.30 -19.70
C ILE A 611 11.02 -3.83 -19.79
N THR A 612 10.22 -4.48 -20.63
CA THR A 612 8.80 -4.15 -20.78
C THR A 612 8.03 -4.39 -19.49
N TRP A 613 8.37 -5.45 -18.73
CA TRP A 613 7.68 -5.79 -17.48
C TRP A 613 7.80 -4.68 -16.44
N GLU A 614 9.02 -4.18 -16.24
CA GLU A 614 9.29 -3.06 -15.35
C GLU A 614 8.67 -1.76 -15.89
N THR A 615 8.88 -1.46 -17.18
CA THR A 615 8.40 -0.23 -17.80
C THR A 615 6.88 -0.10 -17.70
N VAL A 616 6.14 -1.16 -18.05
CA VAL A 616 4.68 -1.15 -18.02
C VAL A 616 4.18 -1.04 -16.58
N THR A 617 4.78 -1.77 -15.64
CA THR A 617 4.45 -1.66 -14.21
C THR A 617 4.65 -0.23 -13.70
N ALA A 618 5.80 0.39 -13.98
CA ALA A 618 6.11 1.75 -13.55
C ALA A 618 5.14 2.79 -14.16
N VAL A 619 4.87 2.72 -15.47
CA VAL A 619 3.94 3.64 -16.15
C VAL A 619 2.55 3.54 -15.53
N MET A 620 2.04 2.34 -15.29
CA MET A 620 0.71 2.19 -14.69
C MET A 620 0.66 2.69 -13.24
N LEU A 621 1.75 2.58 -12.46
CA LEU A 621 1.80 3.16 -11.11
C LEU A 621 1.87 4.69 -11.13
N ILE A 622 2.48 5.26 -12.16
CA ILE A 622 2.44 6.71 -12.40
C ILE A 622 1.00 7.15 -12.69
N GLU A 623 0.27 6.41 -13.52
CA GLU A 623 -1.16 6.67 -13.81
C GLU A 623 -2.05 6.55 -12.55
N SER A 624 -1.70 5.71 -11.56
CA SER A 624 -2.40 5.65 -10.28
C SER A 624 -1.94 6.69 -9.25
N GLY A 625 -0.95 7.53 -9.59
CA GLY A 625 -0.54 8.69 -8.81
C GLY A 625 0.79 8.59 -8.10
N ALA A 626 1.70 7.70 -8.53
CA ALA A 626 3.08 7.68 -8.06
C ALA A 626 3.80 9.00 -8.37
N ASN A 627 4.51 9.53 -7.37
CA ASN A 627 5.40 10.68 -7.49
C ASN A 627 6.85 10.27 -7.70
N ILE A 628 7.26 9.18 -7.06
CA ILE A 628 8.57 8.54 -7.25
C ILE A 628 8.34 7.09 -7.65
N VAL A 629 9.01 6.63 -8.70
CA VAL A 629 9.16 5.20 -8.99
C VAL A 629 10.63 4.82 -8.84
N THR A 630 10.92 3.84 -7.98
CA THR A 630 12.26 3.26 -7.86
C THR A 630 12.40 2.06 -8.79
N LEU A 631 13.34 2.16 -9.73
CA LEU A 631 13.68 1.16 -10.73
C LEU A 631 14.97 0.42 -10.35
#